data_AF-A0A6A4ZAK2-F1
#
_entry.id   AF-A0A6A4ZAK2-F1
#
_cell.length_a   1.000
_cell.length_b   1.000
_cell.length_c   1.000
_cell.angle_alpha   90.00
_cell.angle_beta   90.00
_cell.angle_gamma   90.00
#
_symmetry.space_group_name_H-M   'P 1'
#
loop_
_entity.id
_entity.type
_entity.pdbx_description
1 polymer ?
#
loop_
_entity_poly.entity_id
_entity_poly.type
_entity_poly.pdbx_seq_one_letter_code
_entity_poly.pdbx_strand_id
1 'polypeptide(L)'
;MLAKGLLSATEQPKVDAKIAALKAELDALTQPPPNVPLATLQAELSQLEAKAKAIRRGGGSIDNRTKVVQVTGIPPALRDVTALTQHFATYGSIVKVRLVEDVGYVQFADRYSGEKALKFGHQSSIAGDEALTLAWCDDQSKVLE
;
A
#
# COMPACT_ATOMS: atom_id res chain seq x y z
N MET A 1 25.33 60.56 -22.67
CA MET A 1 25.88 59.44 -21.87
C MET A 1 24.76 58.88 -21.00
N LEU A 2 24.33 57.64 -21.26
CA LEU A 2 23.23 56.97 -20.55
C LEU A 2 23.78 56.18 -19.36
N ALA A 3 23.72 56.75 -18.15
CA ALA A 3 23.94 55.98 -16.93
C ALA A 3 22.61 55.36 -16.49
N LYS A 4 22.38 54.11 -16.92
CA LYS A 4 21.29 53.25 -16.44
C LYS A 4 21.62 52.77 -15.02
N GLY A 5 20.65 52.86 -14.11
CA GLY A 5 20.64 52.06 -12.88
C GLY A 5 20.45 52.83 -11.57
N LEU A 6 19.45 53.72 -11.48
CA LEU A 6 18.95 54.19 -10.19
C LEU A 6 17.70 53.36 -9.86
N LEU A 7 17.80 52.45 -8.89
CA LEU A 7 16.61 51.82 -8.31
C LEU A 7 15.67 52.94 -7.88
N SER A 8 14.41 52.88 -8.32
CA SER A 8 13.44 53.94 -8.04
C SER A 8 13.24 54.07 -6.53
N ALA A 9 13.00 55.29 -6.05
CA ALA A 9 12.80 55.61 -4.62
C ALA A 9 11.71 54.77 -3.94
N THR A 10 10.79 54.21 -4.73
CA THR A 10 9.71 53.31 -4.30
C THR A 10 10.14 51.84 -4.14
N GLU A 11 11.23 51.42 -4.80
CA GLU A 11 11.77 50.05 -4.74
C GLU A 11 12.86 49.89 -3.67
N GLN A 12 13.55 50.98 -3.34
CA GLN A 12 14.55 51.01 -2.29
C GLN A 12 14.06 50.47 -0.92
N PRO A 13 12.89 50.88 -0.38
CA PRO A 13 12.41 50.36 0.89
C PRO A 13 12.00 48.88 0.82
N LYS A 14 11.56 48.40 -0.35
CA LYS A 14 11.21 46.98 -0.55
C LYS A 14 12.45 46.09 -0.57
N VAL A 15 13.51 46.56 -1.21
CA VAL A 15 14.81 45.88 -1.23
C VAL A 15 15.40 45.87 0.18
N ASP A 16 15.34 46.98 0.91
CA ASP A 16 15.86 47.05 2.29
C ASP A 16 15.09 46.14 3.26
N ALA A 17 13.76 46.12 3.17
CA ALA A 17 12.92 45.19 3.93
C ALA A 17 13.24 43.72 3.61
N LYS A 18 13.53 43.42 2.34
CA LYS A 18 13.92 42.07 1.93
C LYS A 18 15.32 41.71 2.42
N ILE A 19 16.26 42.65 2.42
CA ILE A 19 17.60 42.46 3.01
C ILE A 19 17.47 42.21 4.52
N ALA A 20 16.62 42.96 5.22
CA ALA A 20 16.38 42.77 6.65
C ALA A 20 15.76 41.39 6.93
N ALA A 21 14.79 40.96 6.13
CA ALA A 21 14.16 39.64 6.25
C ALA A 21 15.15 38.50 5.96
N LEU A 22 15.94 38.59 4.87
CA LEU A 22 16.96 37.60 4.55
C LEU A 22 18.07 37.54 5.61
N LYS A 23 18.44 38.68 6.21
CA LYS A 23 19.39 38.71 7.32
C LYS A 23 18.82 38.05 8.58
N ALA A 24 17.54 38.25 8.88
CA ALA A 24 16.87 37.61 10.00
C ALA A 24 16.74 36.08 9.80
N GLU A 25 16.44 35.64 8.58
CA GLU A 25 16.39 34.22 8.22
C GLU A 25 17.78 33.57 8.30
N LEU A 26 18.83 34.29 7.86
CA LEU A 26 20.21 33.85 8.01
C LEU A 26 20.63 33.78 9.48
N ASP A 27 20.26 34.76 10.31
CA ASP A 27 20.54 34.73 11.75
C ASP A 27 19.87 33.53 12.43
N ALA A 28 18.61 33.24 12.10
CA ALA A 28 17.88 32.08 12.61
C ALA A 28 18.51 30.73 12.20
N LEU A 29 19.14 30.67 11.03
CA LEU A 29 19.87 29.48 10.54
C LEU A 29 21.29 29.37 11.13
N THR A 30 21.90 30.48 11.56
CA THR A 30 23.29 30.54 12.06
C THR A 30 23.36 30.48 13.59
N GLN A 31 22.26 30.75 14.29
CA GLN A 31 22.14 30.50 15.72
C GLN A 31 22.13 28.98 15.97
N PRO A 32 23.06 28.42 16.77
CA PRO A 32 22.84 27.10 17.34
C PRO A 32 21.51 27.17 18.14
N PRO A 33 20.66 26.13 18.08
CA PRO A 33 19.37 26.17 18.76
C PRO A 33 19.58 26.61 20.22
N PRO A 34 18.76 27.52 20.76
CA PRO A 34 18.94 28.02 22.12
C PRO A 34 18.87 26.85 23.08
N ASN A 35 20.05 26.37 23.50
CA ASN A 35 20.31 25.28 24.43
C ASN A 35 19.10 24.35 24.62
N VAL A 36 18.67 23.65 23.57
CA VAL A 36 17.70 22.58 23.74
C VAL A 36 18.37 21.57 24.67
N PRO A 37 17.87 21.39 25.90
CA PRO A 37 18.57 20.53 26.84
C PRO A 37 18.65 19.16 26.18
N LEU A 38 19.81 18.51 26.25
CA LEU A 38 20.03 17.20 25.65
C LEU A 38 18.92 16.21 26.02
N ALA A 39 18.32 16.37 27.19
CA ALA A 39 17.11 15.67 27.65
C ALA A 39 15.90 15.79 26.70
N THR A 40 15.62 16.98 26.14
CA THR A 40 14.51 17.20 25.20
C THR A 40 14.77 16.49 23.88
N LEU A 41 15.98 16.59 23.33
CA LEU A 41 16.36 15.87 22.11
C LEU A 41 16.30 14.35 22.33
N GLN A 42 16.76 13.87 23.49
CA GLN A 42 16.67 12.45 23.86
C GLN A 42 15.21 11.99 23.98
N ALA A 43 14.33 12.83 24.55
CA ALA A 43 12.91 12.53 24.69
C ALA A 43 12.19 12.53 23.33
N GLU A 44 12.50 13.47 22.44
CA GLU A 44 11.96 13.51 21.07
C GLU A 44 12.40 12.28 20.28
N LEU A 45 13.68 11.90 20.36
CA LEU A 45 14.21 10.71 19.70
C LEU A 45 13.50 9.44 20.23
N SER A 46 13.35 9.33 21.55
CA SER A 46 12.66 8.20 22.18
C SER A 46 11.17 8.14 21.82
N GLN A 47 10.48 9.30 21.71
CA GLN A 47 9.11 9.37 21.18
C GLN A 47 9.04 8.94 19.71
N LEU A 48 10.00 9.37 18.89
CA LEU A 48 10.06 9.01 17.48
C LEU A 48 10.29 7.51 17.29
N GLU A 49 11.16 6.91 18.10
CA GLU A 49 11.40 5.47 18.14
C GLU A 49 10.18 4.70 18.66
N ALA A 50 9.53 5.18 19.72
CA ALA A 50 8.30 4.58 20.24
C ALA A 50 7.17 4.65 19.20
N LYS A 51 7.04 5.76 18.48
CA LYS A 51 6.05 5.95 17.40
C LYS A 51 6.38 5.08 16.20
N ALA A 52 7.64 4.99 15.77
CA ALA A 52 8.07 4.10 14.70
C ALA A 52 7.84 2.62 15.08
N LYS A 53 8.13 2.24 16.32
CA LYS A 53 7.86 0.89 16.85
C LYS A 53 6.37 0.60 16.96
N ALA A 54 5.54 1.59 17.32
CA ALA A 54 4.09 1.46 17.33
C ALA A 54 3.52 1.29 15.90
N ILE A 55 4.01 2.06 14.93
CA ILE A 55 3.64 1.90 13.50
C ILE A 55 4.04 0.51 13.00
N ARG A 56 5.21 -0.01 13.40
CA ARG A 56 5.64 -1.38 13.05
C ARG A 56 4.89 -2.50 13.78
N ARG A 57 4.17 -2.22 14.88
CA ARG A 57 3.52 -3.24 15.72
C ARG A 57 1.99 -3.16 15.80
N GLY A 58 1.36 -2.16 15.20
CA GLY A 58 -0.03 -1.82 15.52
C GLY A 58 -0.88 -1.29 14.37
N GLY A 59 -0.77 -1.89 13.19
CA GLY A 59 -1.63 -1.55 12.04
C GLY A 59 -2.36 -2.76 11.43
N GLY A 60 -2.31 -3.92 12.07
CA GLY A 60 -3.09 -5.08 11.64
C GLY A 60 -4.53 -4.91 12.07
N SER A 61 -5.31 -4.11 11.32
CA SER A 61 -6.75 -4.41 11.23
C SER A 61 -6.80 -5.88 10.83
N ILE A 62 -7.22 -6.76 11.75
CA ILE A 62 -7.39 -8.19 11.44
C ILE A 62 -8.30 -8.19 10.24
N ASP A 63 -7.72 -8.45 9.07
CA ASP A 63 -8.41 -8.38 7.79
C ASP A 63 -9.39 -9.54 7.78
N ASN A 64 -10.55 -9.33 8.41
CA ASN A 64 -11.66 -10.26 8.54
C ASN A 64 -12.42 -10.42 7.21
N ARG A 65 -11.76 -10.01 6.13
CA ARG A 65 -12.28 -9.98 4.80
C ARG A 65 -12.12 -11.37 4.19
N THR A 66 -13.08 -11.77 3.35
CA THR A 66 -12.98 -13.01 2.59
C THR A 66 -11.71 -13.03 1.74
N LYS A 67 -10.87 -14.04 2.00
CA LYS A 67 -9.67 -14.39 1.20
C LYS A 67 -9.84 -15.68 0.42
N VAL A 68 -11.01 -16.30 0.54
CA VAL A 68 -11.35 -17.57 -0.12
C VAL A 68 -12.26 -17.27 -1.30
N VAL A 69 -11.86 -17.72 -2.48
CA VAL A 69 -12.64 -17.62 -3.71
C VAL A 69 -13.24 -18.98 -3.99
N GLN A 70 -14.56 -19.01 -4.20
CA GLN A 70 -15.26 -20.18 -4.70
C GLN A 70 -15.30 -20.12 -6.23
N VAL A 71 -15.06 -21.27 -6.85
CA VAL A 71 -14.98 -21.46 -8.29
C VAL A 71 -16.01 -22.54 -8.65
N THR A 72 -16.97 -22.19 -9.49
CA THR A 72 -18.03 -23.09 -9.97
C THR A 72 -18.01 -23.15 -11.50
N GLY A 73 -18.54 -24.22 -12.08
CA GLY A 73 -18.45 -24.46 -13.52
C GLY A 73 -17.02 -24.77 -13.94
N ILE A 74 -16.36 -25.67 -13.21
CA ILE A 74 -14.98 -26.05 -13.49
C ILE A 74 -14.99 -27.11 -14.59
N PRO A 75 -14.39 -26.84 -15.77
CA PRO A 75 -14.32 -27.84 -16.83
C PRO A 75 -13.48 -29.03 -16.38
N PRO A 76 -13.72 -30.24 -16.93
CA PRO A 76 -13.00 -31.45 -16.52
C PRO A 76 -11.47 -31.35 -16.69
N ALA A 77 -10.99 -30.48 -17.60
CA ALA A 77 -9.57 -30.21 -17.80
C ALA A 77 -8.91 -29.40 -16.65
N LEU A 78 -9.70 -28.65 -15.88
CA LEU A 78 -9.25 -27.88 -14.71
C LEU A 78 -9.79 -28.43 -13.39
N ARG A 79 -10.51 -29.56 -13.42
CA ARG A 79 -11.06 -30.24 -12.23
C ARG A 79 -9.98 -31.01 -11.46
N ASP A 80 -8.82 -30.39 -11.31
CA ASP A 80 -7.70 -30.90 -10.52
C ASP A 80 -7.19 -29.80 -9.60
N VAL A 81 -6.89 -30.17 -8.35
CA VAL A 81 -6.37 -29.24 -7.33
C VAL A 81 -5.07 -28.60 -7.79
N THR A 82 -4.20 -29.35 -8.47
CA THR A 82 -2.92 -28.88 -9.01
C THR A 82 -3.14 -27.90 -10.15
N ALA A 83 -4.07 -28.21 -11.06
CA ALA A 83 -4.40 -27.36 -12.20
C ALA A 83 -5.02 -26.02 -11.76
N LEU A 84 -5.96 -26.05 -10.80
CA LEU A 84 -6.52 -24.83 -10.19
C LEU A 84 -5.41 -24.03 -9.50
N THR A 85 -4.56 -24.68 -8.70
CA THR A 85 -3.45 -24.00 -8.04
C THR A 85 -2.53 -23.32 -9.05
N GLN A 86 -2.17 -24.01 -10.14
CA GLN A 86 -1.28 -23.47 -11.16
C GLN A 86 -1.92 -22.31 -11.94
N HIS A 87 -3.22 -22.40 -12.24
CA HIS A 87 -3.97 -21.32 -12.88
C HIS A 87 -4.06 -20.09 -11.96
N PHE A 88 -4.44 -20.30 -10.70
CA PHE A 88 -4.61 -19.22 -9.74
C PHE A 88 -3.30 -18.62 -9.23
N ALA A 89 -2.19 -19.37 -9.30
CA ALA A 89 -0.87 -18.90 -8.92
C ALA A 89 -0.38 -17.75 -9.81
N THR A 90 -0.94 -17.62 -11.03
CA THR A 90 -0.64 -16.50 -11.94
C THR A 90 -1.20 -15.16 -11.43
N TYR A 91 -2.27 -15.19 -10.64
CA TYR A 91 -2.93 -13.98 -10.11
C TYR A 91 -2.43 -13.61 -8.70
N GLY A 92 -1.87 -14.57 -7.96
CA GLY A 92 -1.19 -14.31 -6.69
C GLY A 92 -0.84 -15.54 -5.88
N SER A 93 -0.44 -15.30 -4.63
CA SER A 93 0.04 -16.37 -3.74
C SER A 93 -1.12 -17.12 -3.11
N ILE A 94 -1.14 -18.44 -3.30
CA ILE A 94 -2.19 -19.34 -2.80
C ILE A 94 -1.69 -20.00 -1.51
N VAL A 95 -2.54 -20.01 -0.49
CA VAL A 95 -2.29 -20.68 0.78
C VAL A 95 -2.80 -22.11 0.74
N LYS A 96 -4.01 -22.31 0.20
CA LYS A 96 -4.66 -23.62 0.17
C LYS A 96 -5.67 -23.71 -0.96
N VAL A 97 -5.77 -24.86 -1.60
CA VAL A 97 -6.84 -25.19 -2.55
C VAL A 97 -7.52 -26.46 -2.10
N ARG A 98 -8.84 -26.47 -2.20
CA ARG A 98 -9.66 -27.66 -1.99
C ARG A 98 -10.67 -27.77 -3.11
N LEU A 99 -10.84 -28.96 -3.63
CA LEU A 99 -11.91 -29.29 -4.57
C LEU A 99 -12.93 -30.15 -3.83
N VAL A 100 -14.18 -29.72 -3.79
CA VAL A 100 -15.29 -30.46 -3.21
C VAL A 100 -16.31 -30.69 -4.31
N GLU A 101 -16.43 -31.93 -4.75
CA GLU A 101 -17.31 -32.36 -5.85
C GLU A 101 -17.01 -31.61 -7.16
N ASP A 102 -17.77 -30.55 -7.46
CA ASP A 102 -17.65 -29.68 -8.64
C ASP A 102 -17.32 -28.22 -8.29
N VAL A 103 -17.09 -27.93 -7.00
CA VAL A 103 -16.79 -26.60 -6.49
C VAL A 103 -15.35 -26.54 -5.99
N GLY A 104 -14.58 -25.60 -6.52
CA GLY A 104 -13.21 -25.32 -6.08
C GLY A 104 -13.18 -24.18 -5.07
N TYR A 105 -12.53 -24.39 -3.94
CA TYR A 105 -12.26 -23.37 -2.93
C TYR A 105 -10.77 -23.04 -2.92
N VAL A 106 -10.44 -21.80 -3.26
CA VAL A 106 -9.06 -21.32 -3.37
C VAL A 106 -8.84 -20.22 -2.33
N GLN A 107 -7.99 -20.48 -1.35
CA GLN A 107 -7.58 -19.51 -0.35
C GLN A 107 -6.31 -18.80 -0.79
N PHE A 108 -6.40 -17.48 -0.92
CA PHE A 108 -5.27 -16.61 -1.21
C PHE A 108 -4.62 -16.10 0.08
N ALA A 109 -3.32 -15.79 0.01
CA ALA A 109 -2.60 -15.14 1.11
C ALA A 109 -3.14 -13.72 1.34
N ASP A 110 -3.45 -13.04 0.24
CA ASP A 110 -3.87 -11.65 0.19
C ASP A 110 -5.23 -11.50 -0.51
N ARG A 111 -6.09 -10.62 0.03
CA ARG A 111 -7.37 -10.28 -0.60
C ARG A 111 -7.19 -9.70 -2.00
N TYR A 112 -6.12 -8.93 -2.23
CA TYR A 112 -5.83 -8.33 -3.52
C TYR A 112 -5.65 -9.37 -4.63
N SER A 113 -5.00 -10.50 -4.30
CA SER A 113 -4.86 -11.64 -5.22
C SER A 113 -6.22 -12.28 -5.51
N GLY A 114 -7.08 -12.42 -4.49
CA GLY A 114 -8.46 -12.87 -4.68
C GLY A 114 -9.28 -11.93 -5.56
N GLU A 115 -9.19 -10.61 -5.39
CA GLU A 115 -9.86 -9.62 -6.26
C GLU A 115 -9.39 -9.68 -7.71
N LYS A 116 -8.09 -9.92 -7.93
CA LYS A 116 -7.55 -10.14 -9.27
C LYS A 116 -8.07 -11.42 -9.88
N ALA A 117 -8.05 -12.53 -9.14
CA ALA A 117 -8.60 -13.80 -9.61
C ALA A 117 -10.10 -13.67 -9.92
N LEU A 118 -10.86 -12.94 -9.10
CA LEU A 118 -12.26 -12.62 -9.36
C LEU A 118 -12.49 -11.64 -10.50
N LYS A 119 -11.49 -10.91 -10.99
CA LYS A 119 -11.66 -10.04 -12.16
C LYS A 119 -11.22 -10.73 -13.44
N PHE A 120 -10.13 -11.48 -13.37
CA PHE A 120 -9.41 -11.99 -14.54
C PHE A 120 -9.37 -13.53 -14.62
N GLY A 121 -9.70 -14.23 -13.54
CA GLY A 121 -9.67 -15.69 -13.46
C GLY A 121 -10.93 -16.37 -14.01
N HIS A 122 -11.96 -15.61 -14.40
CA HIS A 122 -13.14 -16.15 -15.08
C HIS A 122 -12.80 -16.76 -16.44
N GLN A 123 -11.77 -16.20 -17.07
CA GLN A 123 -11.32 -16.63 -18.38
C GLN A 123 -10.07 -17.50 -18.20
N SER A 124 -10.22 -18.81 -18.32
CA SER A 124 -9.07 -19.70 -18.35
C SER A 124 -8.68 -20.02 -19.78
N SER A 125 -7.44 -19.68 -20.14
CA SER A 125 -6.85 -20.11 -21.42
C SER A 125 -6.79 -21.63 -21.57
N ILE A 126 -6.96 -22.38 -20.47
CA ILE A 126 -6.96 -23.84 -20.44
C ILE A 126 -8.38 -24.41 -20.66
N ALA A 127 -9.43 -23.67 -20.30
CA ALA A 127 -10.83 -24.09 -20.39
C ALA A 127 -11.46 -23.93 -21.77
N GLY A 128 -10.84 -23.17 -22.68
CA GLY A 128 -11.53 -22.70 -23.88
C GLY A 128 -12.61 -21.67 -23.53
N ASP A 129 -13.59 -21.47 -24.41
CA ASP A 129 -14.68 -20.46 -24.28
C ASP A 129 -15.59 -20.65 -23.04
N GLU A 130 -15.40 -21.73 -22.27
CA GLU A 130 -16.16 -22.01 -21.04
C GLU A 130 -15.60 -21.18 -19.87
N ALA A 131 -16.29 -20.09 -19.56
CA ALA A 131 -15.92 -19.21 -18.47
C ALA A 131 -16.26 -19.84 -17.11
N LEU A 132 -15.26 -19.89 -16.21
CA LEU A 132 -15.48 -20.29 -14.82
C LEU A 132 -16.23 -19.17 -14.10
N THR A 133 -17.15 -19.53 -13.22
CA THR A 133 -17.81 -18.54 -12.35
C THR A 133 -17.04 -18.45 -11.04
N LEU A 134 -16.54 -17.25 -10.72
CA LEU A 134 -15.85 -17.00 -9.46
C LEU A 134 -16.70 -16.08 -8.59
N ALA A 135 -16.80 -16.44 -7.31
CA ALA A 135 -17.40 -15.59 -6.30
C ALA A 135 -16.56 -15.62 -5.03
N TRP A 136 -16.75 -14.62 -4.17
CA TRP A 136 -16.24 -14.72 -2.81
C TRP A 136 -16.94 -15.87 -2.09
N CYS A 137 -16.19 -16.62 -1.31
CA CYS A 137 -16.75 -17.65 -0.45
C CYS A 137 -17.20 -17.04 0.88
N ASP A 138 -18.50 -17.14 1.18
CA ASP A 138 -19.07 -16.64 2.44
C ASP A 138 -18.58 -17.44 3.66
N ASP A 139 -18.32 -18.75 3.49
CA ASP A 139 -17.85 -19.65 4.54
C ASP A 139 -16.41 -20.11 4.28
N GLN A 140 -15.43 -19.34 4.80
CA GLN A 140 -14.00 -19.68 4.69
C GLN A 140 -13.64 -20.98 5.42
N SER A 141 -14.52 -21.54 6.25
CA SER A 141 -14.33 -22.82 6.91
C SER A 141 -14.24 -23.97 5.90
N LYS A 142 -14.89 -23.83 4.72
CA LYS A 142 -14.91 -24.86 3.66
C LYS A 142 -13.53 -25.21 3.10
N VAL A 143 -12.56 -24.30 3.14
CA VAL A 143 -11.19 -24.63 2.71
C VAL A 143 -10.38 -25.31 3.85
N LEU A 144 -10.81 -25.12 5.11
CA LEU A 144 -10.13 -25.61 6.30
C LEU A 144 -10.55 -27.04 6.67
N GLU A 145 -11.86 -27.34 6.74
CA GLU A 145 -12.46 -28.67 7.00
C GLU A 145 -12.14 -29.66 5.89
#